data_AF-X1NPH8-F1
#
_entry.id   AF-X1NPH8-F1
#
_cell.length_a   1.000
_cell.length_b   1.000
_cell.length_c   1.000
_cell.angle_alpha   90.00
_cell.angle_beta   90.00
_cell.angle_gamma   90.00
#
_symmetry.space_group_name_H-M   'P 1'
#
loop_
_entity.id
_entity.type
_entity.pdbx_description
1 polymer ?
#
loop_
_entity_poly.entity_id
_entity_poly.type
_entity_poly.pdbx_seq_one_letter_code
_entity_poly.pdbx_strand_id
1 'polypeptide(L)'
;MEQTQSLQMRQELKQILRMEQANLLEMPEDEFHKLISDIEQSPLFKKLYQTEKLIRYQRFPRTDISSSLYQFKEEMVADKGSLDVESLLLNKEHIVRQIEKVGLEKFKQYFLFPESVMTLEETARECDLDVSEVRKINSLIDELSIMSEFYHPSNITSGGIRYSKVASVEKDGEGFVIGYFSASAARGRYS
;
A
#
# COMPACT_ATOMS: atom_id res chain seq x y z
N MET A 1 -36.25 -18.77 -26.08
CA MET A 1 -36.07 -19.57 -24.85
C MET A 1 -34.67 -19.40 -24.27
N GLU A 2 -33.59 -19.59 -25.05
CA GLU A 2 -32.19 -19.37 -24.59
C GLU A 2 -31.89 -17.94 -24.09
N GLN A 3 -32.41 -16.91 -24.77
CA GLN A 3 -32.20 -15.52 -24.35
C GLN A 3 -32.84 -15.19 -22.99
N THR A 4 -33.99 -15.80 -22.68
CA THR A 4 -34.69 -15.60 -21.41
C THR A 4 -33.98 -16.30 -20.26
N GLN A 5 -33.47 -17.52 -20.49
CA GLN A 5 -32.64 -18.26 -19.53
C GLN A 5 -31.30 -17.55 -19.26
N SER A 6 -30.65 -16.99 -20.28
CA SER A 6 -29.45 -16.17 -20.13
C SER A 6 -29.70 -14.91 -19.28
N LEU A 7 -30.86 -14.27 -19.45
CA LEU A 7 -31.22 -13.08 -18.67
C LEU A 7 -31.49 -13.41 -17.21
N GLN A 8 -32.22 -14.50 -16.92
CA GLN A 8 -32.49 -14.97 -15.56
C GLN A 8 -31.19 -15.36 -14.85
N MET A 9 -30.32 -16.13 -15.51
CA MET A 9 -29.03 -16.52 -14.96
C MET A 9 -28.16 -15.30 -14.61
N ARG A 10 -28.13 -14.26 -15.45
CA ARG A 10 -27.43 -13.00 -15.15
C ARG A 10 -28.01 -12.27 -13.94
N GLN A 11 -29.34 -12.30 -13.77
CA GLN A 11 -30.00 -11.67 -12.63
C GLN A 11 -29.68 -12.41 -11.32
N GLU A 12 -29.74 -13.73 -11.33
CA GLU A 12 -29.38 -14.58 -10.18
C GLU A 12 -27.92 -14.37 -9.80
N LEU A 13 -27.01 -14.40 -10.77
CA LEU A 13 -25.58 -14.21 -10.53
C LEU A 13 -25.29 -12.81 -9.98
N LYS A 14 -26.00 -11.78 -10.45
CA LYS A 14 -25.91 -10.42 -9.90
C LYS A 14 -26.39 -10.35 -8.45
N GLN A 15 -27.44 -11.08 -8.08
CA GLN A 15 -27.92 -11.13 -6.70
C GLN A 15 -26.91 -11.84 -5.79
N ILE A 16 -26.35 -12.96 -6.23
CA ILE A 16 -25.29 -13.68 -5.52
C ILE A 16 -24.10 -12.75 -5.28
N LEU A 17 -23.60 -12.08 -6.33
CA LEU A 17 -22.46 -11.16 -6.19
C LEU A 17 -22.72 -10.01 -5.21
N ARG A 18 -23.96 -9.50 -5.13
CA ARG A 18 -24.33 -8.47 -4.15
C ARG A 18 -24.36 -9.00 -2.73
N MET A 19 -24.84 -10.23 -2.56
CA MET A 19 -24.85 -10.89 -1.26
C MET A 19 -23.42 -11.15 -0.78
N GLU A 20 -22.54 -11.64 -1.66
CA GLU A 20 -21.11 -11.81 -1.36
C GLU A 20 -20.44 -10.46 -1.02
N GLN A 21 -20.76 -9.38 -1.75
CA GLN A 21 -20.25 -8.05 -1.41
C GLN A 21 -20.71 -7.58 -0.02
N ALA A 22 -21.98 -7.80 0.33
CA ALA A 22 -22.49 -7.47 1.66
C ALA A 22 -21.77 -8.29 2.75
N ASN A 23 -21.57 -9.60 2.52
CA ASN A 23 -20.84 -10.46 3.43
C ASN A 23 -19.39 -9.97 3.66
N LEU A 24 -18.72 -9.51 2.60
CA LEU A 24 -17.36 -8.95 2.72
C LEU A 24 -17.34 -7.62 3.47
N LEU A 25 -18.37 -6.79 3.34
CA LEU A 25 -18.47 -5.50 4.04
C LEU A 25 -18.83 -5.65 5.52
N GLU A 26 -19.56 -6.71 5.88
CA GLU A 26 -19.92 -7.03 7.27
C GLU A 26 -18.81 -7.83 8.00
N MET A 27 -17.83 -8.35 7.25
CA MET A 27 -16.72 -9.14 7.79
C MET A 27 -15.83 -8.30 8.71
N PRO A 28 -15.46 -8.83 9.90
CA PRO A 28 -14.43 -8.23 10.74
C PRO A 28 -13.11 -8.03 9.99
N GLU A 29 -12.40 -6.94 10.29
CA GLU A 29 -11.20 -6.55 9.55
C GLU A 29 -10.06 -7.58 9.65
N ASP A 30 -9.95 -8.30 10.76
CA ASP A 30 -8.99 -9.40 10.96
C ASP A 30 -9.33 -10.63 10.12
N GLU A 31 -10.61 -10.99 10.03
CA GLU A 31 -11.08 -12.06 9.14
C GLU A 31 -10.89 -11.68 7.68
N PHE A 32 -11.16 -10.43 7.32
CA PHE A 32 -10.95 -9.92 5.97
C PHE A 32 -9.47 -9.97 5.57
N HIS A 33 -8.56 -9.54 6.45
CA HIS A 33 -7.12 -9.67 6.22
C HIS A 33 -6.69 -11.12 6.04
N LYS A 34 -7.24 -12.04 6.85
CA LYS A 34 -6.94 -13.46 6.72
C LYS A 34 -7.42 -14.01 5.38
N LEU A 35 -8.63 -13.66 4.94
CA LEU A 35 -9.16 -14.05 3.64
C LEU A 35 -8.25 -13.59 2.49
N ILE A 36 -7.81 -12.34 2.50
CA ILE A 36 -6.87 -11.81 1.50
C ILE A 36 -5.57 -12.61 1.52
N SER A 37 -4.98 -12.83 2.70
CA SER A 37 -3.75 -13.61 2.85
C SER A 37 -3.91 -15.03 2.30
N ASP A 38 -5.00 -15.71 2.63
CA ASP A 38 -5.27 -17.08 2.16
C ASP A 38 -5.39 -17.14 0.61
N ILE A 39 -6.04 -16.13 0.01
CA ILE A 39 -6.14 -16.01 -1.45
C ILE A 39 -4.75 -15.79 -2.07
N GLU A 40 -4.00 -14.81 -1.56
CA GLU A 40 -2.68 -14.43 -2.09
C GLU A 40 -1.64 -15.55 -1.92
N GLN A 41 -1.76 -16.36 -0.86
CA GLN A 41 -0.89 -17.49 -0.62
C GLN A 41 -1.26 -18.74 -1.43
N SER A 42 -2.44 -18.77 -2.04
CA SER A 42 -2.90 -19.91 -2.83
C SER A 42 -2.00 -20.18 -4.04
N PRO A 43 -1.76 -21.46 -4.41
CA PRO A 43 -0.95 -21.80 -5.57
C PRO A 43 -1.47 -21.20 -6.87
N LEU A 44 -2.79 -21.11 -7.02
CA LEU A 44 -3.43 -20.53 -8.19
C LEU A 44 -3.13 -19.04 -8.30
N PHE A 45 -3.32 -18.29 -7.21
CA PHE A 45 -3.04 -16.86 -7.22
C PHE A 45 -1.57 -16.59 -7.50
N LYS A 46 -0.64 -17.30 -6.83
CA LYS A 46 0.80 -17.18 -7.08
C LYS A 46 1.15 -17.44 -8.54
N LYS A 47 0.56 -18.46 -9.16
CA LYS A 47 0.77 -18.75 -10.59
C LYS A 47 0.29 -17.61 -11.48
N LEU A 48 -0.94 -17.13 -11.26
CA LEU A 48 -1.54 -16.05 -12.04
C LEU A 48 -0.80 -14.71 -11.88
N TYR A 49 -0.32 -14.45 -10.66
CA TYR A 49 0.34 -13.20 -10.28
C TYR A 49 1.83 -13.18 -10.67
N GLN A 50 2.58 -14.25 -10.37
CA GLN A 50 4.05 -14.28 -10.55
C GLN A 50 4.46 -14.84 -11.90
N THR A 51 3.84 -15.95 -12.35
CA THR A 51 4.27 -16.68 -13.55
C THR A 51 3.58 -16.13 -14.80
N GLU A 52 2.25 -16.06 -14.77
CA GLU A 52 1.46 -15.69 -15.95
C GLU A 52 1.26 -14.18 -16.08
N LYS A 53 1.52 -13.41 -14.99
CA LYS A 53 1.34 -11.95 -14.91
C LYS A 53 -0.03 -11.49 -15.41
N LEU A 54 -1.05 -12.33 -15.22
CA LEU A 54 -2.45 -12.06 -15.57
C LEU A 54 -3.13 -11.19 -14.52
N ILE A 55 -2.71 -11.33 -13.27
CA ILE A 55 -3.09 -10.44 -12.17
C ILE A 55 -1.90 -9.53 -11.92
N ARG A 56 -2.15 -8.23 -11.77
CA ARG A 56 -1.13 -7.25 -11.34
C ARG A 56 -1.78 -6.15 -10.52
N TYR A 57 -0.96 -5.42 -9.78
CA TYR A 57 -1.44 -4.17 -9.19
C TYR A 57 -1.46 -3.07 -10.22
N GLN A 58 -2.56 -2.33 -10.26
CA GLN A 58 -2.72 -1.12 -11.02
C GLN A 58 -3.03 0.03 -10.06
N ARG A 59 -2.13 1.01 -10.04
CA ARG A 59 -2.33 2.26 -9.27
C ARG A 59 -3.55 3.02 -9.79
N PHE A 60 -4.23 3.71 -8.88
CA PHE A 60 -5.27 4.65 -9.28
C PHE A 60 -4.63 5.89 -9.93
N PRO A 61 -5.22 6.43 -11.01
CA PRO A 61 -4.72 7.65 -11.61
C PRO A 61 -4.78 8.80 -10.60
N ARG A 62 -3.82 9.72 -10.68
CA ARG A 62 -3.74 10.91 -9.80
C ARG A 62 -3.66 10.57 -8.30
N THR A 63 -2.94 9.50 -7.95
CA THR A 63 -2.67 9.11 -6.56
C THR A 63 -1.19 8.92 -6.31
N ASP A 64 -0.73 9.30 -5.11
CA ASP A 64 0.63 9.06 -4.64
C ASP A 64 0.65 8.80 -3.13
N ILE A 65 1.83 8.49 -2.57
CA ILE A 65 2.03 8.62 -1.13
C ILE A 65 2.03 10.11 -0.78
N SER A 66 1.33 10.48 0.29
CA SER A 66 1.35 11.84 0.81
C SER A 66 2.78 12.28 1.10
N SER A 67 3.17 13.48 0.67
CA SER A 67 4.46 14.04 1.06
C SER A 67 4.59 14.17 2.59
N SER A 68 3.46 14.22 3.29
CA SER A 68 3.38 14.31 4.75
C SER A 68 3.42 12.96 5.47
N LEU A 69 3.39 11.82 4.77
CA LEU A 69 3.47 10.48 5.38
C LEU A 69 4.79 10.27 6.14
N TYR A 70 5.89 10.79 5.60
CA TYR A 70 7.23 10.64 6.17
C TYR A 70 7.85 11.97 6.61
N GLN A 71 7.06 13.04 6.63
CA GLN A 71 7.57 14.38 6.92
C GLN A 71 7.66 14.57 8.43
N PHE A 72 8.89 14.66 8.92
CA PHE A 72 9.17 15.12 10.28
C PHE A 72 8.80 16.60 10.38
N LYS A 73 7.70 16.93 11.07
CA LYS A 73 7.34 18.32 11.36
C LYS A 73 7.98 18.74 12.67
N GLU A 74 9.16 19.34 12.57
CA GLU A 74 9.91 19.93 13.67
C GLU A 74 9.10 21.00 14.45
N GLU A 75 8.07 21.59 13.83
CA GLU A 75 7.15 22.54 14.46
C GLU A 75 6.08 21.90 15.38
N MET A 76 5.96 20.57 15.45
CA MET A 76 4.96 19.85 16.25
C MET A 76 5.50 19.31 17.60
N VAL A 77 6.65 19.79 18.08
CA VAL A 77 7.33 19.35 19.31
C VAL A 77 6.52 19.54 20.61
N ALA A 78 5.32 20.14 20.54
CA ALA A 78 4.47 20.31 21.72
C ALA A 78 3.54 19.13 22.03
N ASP A 79 3.34 18.16 21.12
CA ASP A 79 2.44 17.03 21.36
C ASP A 79 3.18 15.69 21.38
N LYS A 80 2.88 14.85 22.38
CA LYS A 80 3.66 13.66 22.78
C LYS A 80 3.59 12.47 21.78
N GLY A 81 3.45 12.74 20.49
CA GLY A 81 3.16 11.74 19.46
C GLY A 81 3.79 12.02 18.09
N SER A 82 4.94 12.70 18.00
CA SER A 82 5.69 12.80 16.75
C SER A 82 6.48 11.51 16.48
N LEU A 83 6.41 11.02 15.24
CA LEU A 83 7.18 9.86 14.78
C LEU A 83 8.65 10.25 14.74
N ASP A 84 9.47 9.67 15.60
CA ASP A 84 10.91 9.94 15.69
C ASP A 84 11.65 9.23 14.55
N VAL A 85 11.51 9.81 13.36
CA VAL A 85 12.18 9.36 12.14
C VAL A 85 13.70 9.48 12.29
N GLU A 86 14.16 10.48 13.04
CA GLU A 86 15.58 10.77 13.22
C GLU A 86 16.29 9.66 14.01
N SER A 87 15.70 9.16 15.10
CA SER A 87 16.26 8.01 15.81
C SER A 87 16.22 6.71 15.00
N LEU A 88 15.22 6.53 14.14
CA LEU A 88 15.12 5.38 13.24
C LEU A 88 16.21 5.40 12.15
N LEU A 89 16.61 6.59 11.69
CA LEU A 89 17.63 6.77 10.65
C LEU A 89 19.06 6.90 11.20
N LEU A 90 19.23 7.21 12.49
CA LEU A 90 20.51 7.49 13.17
C LEU A 90 21.57 6.38 13.00
N ASN A 91 21.15 5.11 12.84
CA ASN A 91 22.05 3.97 12.60
C ASN A 91 21.93 3.37 11.18
N LYS A 92 21.20 4.06 10.29
CA LYS A 92 20.83 3.57 8.95
C LYS A 92 21.31 4.49 7.83
N GLU A 93 22.24 5.41 8.11
CA GLU A 93 22.82 6.32 7.10
C GLU A 93 23.30 5.59 5.83
N HIS A 94 23.90 4.40 5.97
CA HIS A 94 24.36 3.62 4.83
C HIS A 94 23.22 3.18 3.90
N ILE A 95 22.04 2.88 4.46
CA ILE A 95 20.82 2.52 3.72
C ILE A 95 20.25 3.75 3.04
N VAL A 96 20.23 4.90 3.73
CA VAL A 96 19.76 6.17 3.15
C VAL A 96 20.59 6.54 1.92
N ARG A 97 21.93 6.43 2.01
CA ARG A 97 22.82 6.67 0.85
C ARG A 97 22.57 5.70 -0.30
N GLN A 98 22.17 4.46 -0.04
CA GLN A 98 21.78 3.51 -1.10
C GLN A 98 20.47 3.95 -1.76
N ILE A 99 19.47 4.36 -0.98
CA ILE A 99 18.19 4.87 -1.50
C ILE A 99 18.42 6.12 -2.37
N GLU A 100 19.29 7.03 -1.94
CA GLU A 100 19.67 8.22 -2.72
C GLU A 100 20.32 7.84 -4.06
N LYS A 101 21.18 6.83 -4.08
CA LYS A 101 21.82 6.32 -5.32
C LYS A 101 20.83 5.68 -6.28
N VAL A 102 19.83 4.96 -5.76
CA VAL A 102 18.75 4.36 -6.58
C VAL A 102 17.93 5.46 -7.26
N GLY A 103 17.74 6.59 -6.57
CA GLY A 103 16.97 7.73 -7.06
C GLY A 103 15.47 7.58 -6.83
N LEU A 104 14.77 8.71 -6.73
CA LEU A 104 13.38 8.79 -6.27
C LEU A 104 12.42 7.92 -7.10
N GLU A 105 12.49 8.00 -8.42
CA GLU A 105 11.55 7.28 -9.30
C GLU A 105 11.72 5.77 -9.22
N LYS A 106 12.96 5.28 -9.27
CA LYS A 106 13.24 3.84 -9.08
C LYS A 106 12.87 3.39 -7.67
N PHE A 107 13.16 4.20 -6.66
CA PHE A 107 12.80 3.88 -5.28
C PHE A 107 11.28 3.72 -5.14
N LYS A 108 10.51 4.66 -5.69
CA LYS A 108 9.04 4.55 -5.77
C LYS A 108 8.61 3.28 -6.51
N GLN A 109 9.15 3.03 -7.69
CA GLN A 109 8.73 1.92 -8.55
C GLN A 109 9.06 0.53 -7.97
N TYR A 110 10.23 0.36 -7.36
CA TYR A 110 10.72 -0.98 -6.95
C TYR A 110 10.51 -1.28 -5.47
N PHE A 111 10.41 -0.26 -4.61
CA PHE A 111 10.35 -0.45 -3.16
C PHE A 111 9.03 0.00 -2.54
N LEU A 112 8.47 1.16 -2.96
CA LEU A 112 7.21 1.66 -2.39
C LEU A 112 5.97 1.11 -3.12
N PHE A 113 6.03 1.03 -4.45
CA PHE A 113 4.93 0.66 -5.34
C PHE A 113 5.35 -0.37 -6.38
N PRO A 114 5.77 -1.58 -5.98
CA PRO A 114 6.12 -2.63 -6.94
C PRO A 114 4.90 -2.98 -7.81
N GLU A 115 4.90 -2.52 -9.06
CA GLU A 115 3.84 -2.81 -10.05
C GLU A 115 3.87 -4.26 -10.55
N SER A 116 5.00 -4.93 -10.34
CA SER A 116 5.19 -6.35 -10.63
C SER A 116 5.88 -7.04 -9.47
N VAL A 117 5.56 -8.30 -9.23
CA VAL A 117 6.38 -9.15 -8.37
C VAL A 117 7.72 -9.34 -9.03
N MET A 118 8.72 -8.65 -8.49
CA MET A 118 10.11 -8.93 -8.77
C MET A 118 10.68 -9.70 -7.59
N THR A 119 11.53 -10.69 -7.89
CA THR A 119 12.32 -11.32 -6.83
C THR A 119 13.36 -10.33 -6.30
N LEU A 120 13.93 -10.60 -5.12
CA LEU A 120 14.97 -9.74 -4.57
C LEU A 120 16.17 -9.63 -5.52
N GLU A 121 16.45 -10.68 -6.28
CA GLU A 121 17.52 -10.74 -7.29
C GLU A 121 17.22 -9.88 -8.52
N GLU A 122 15.96 -9.81 -8.94
CA GLU A 122 15.53 -8.94 -10.03
C GLU A 122 15.58 -7.46 -9.61
N THR A 123 15.06 -7.14 -8.43
CA THR A 123 15.14 -5.78 -7.87
C THR A 123 16.58 -5.32 -7.68
N ALA A 124 17.45 -6.21 -7.16
CA ALA A 124 18.88 -5.97 -7.02
C ALA A 124 19.52 -5.59 -8.37
N ARG A 125 19.20 -6.33 -9.42
CA ARG A 125 19.72 -6.08 -10.77
C ARG A 125 19.23 -4.76 -11.37
N GLU A 126 17.94 -4.45 -11.23
CA GLU A 126 17.35 -3.23 -11.79
C GLU A 126 17.79 -1.95 -11.05
N CYS A 127 18.11 -2.09 -9.76
CA CYS A 127 18.54 -1.00 -8.89
C CYS A 127 20.06 -0.87 -8.73
N ASP A 128 20.85 -1.76 -9.33
CA ASP A 128 22.32 -1.85 -9.15
C ASP A 128 22.74 -1.95 -7.67
N LEU A 129 22.05 -2.84 -6.95
CA LEU A 129 22.26 -3.11 -5.54
C LEU A 129 22.55 -4.59 -5.30
N ASP A 130 23.21 -4.90 -4.18
CA ASP A 130 23.28 -6.28 -3.69
C ASP A 130 21.93 -6.72 -3.11
N VAL A 131 21.63 -8.03 -3.19
CA VAL A 131 20.43 -8.63 -2.59
C VAL A 131 20.32 -8.32 -1.09
N SER A 132 21.47 -8.20 -0.40
CA SER A 132 21.50 -7.84 1.02
C SER A 132 21.08 -6.39 1.27
N GLU A 133 21.38 -5.48 0.34
CA GLU A 133 21.00 -4.07 0.41
C GLU A 133 19.51 -3.90 0.14
N VAL A 134 18.98 -4.62 -0.87
CA VAL A 134 17.53 -4.66 -1.14
C VAL A 134 16.75 -5.11 0.10
N ARG A 135 17.21 -6.16 0.81
CA ARG A 135 16.57 -6.59 2.06
C ARG A 135 16.58 -5.51 3.13
N LYS A 136 17.71 -4.83 3.32
CA LYS A 136 17.84 -3.75 4.32
C LYS A 136 16.91 -2.58 4.03
N ILE A 137 16.77 -2.20 2.75
CA ILE A 137 15.83 -1.16 2.33
C ILE A 137 14.40 -1.60 2.60
N ASN A 138 14.02 -2.83 2.25
CA ASN A 138 12.68 -3.36 2.54
C ASN A 138 12.40 -3.38 4.05
N SER A 139 13.34 -3.84 4.88
CA SER A 139 13.17 -3.81 6.34
C SER A 139 13.02 -2.39 6.90
N LEU A 140 13.75 -1.42 6.34
CA LEU A 140 13.57 -0.01 6.72
C LEU A 140 12.17 0.50 6.39
N ILE A 141 11.65 0.16 5.21
CA ILE A 141 10.30 0.54 4.78
C ILE A 141 9.25 -0.14 5.67
N ASP A 142 9.40 -1.42 5.98
CA ASP A 142 8.49 -2.15 6.86
C ASP A 142 8.44 -1.52 8.26
N GLU A 143 9.58 -1.21 8.86
CA GLU A 143 9.66 -0.52 10.15
C GLU A 143 8.97 0.86 10.11
N LEU A 144 9.21 1.63 9.04
CA LEU A 144 8.63 2.95 8.85
C LEU A 144 7.11 2.87 8.61
N SER A 145 6.63 1.85 7.88
CA SER A 145 5.22 1.58 7.65
C SER A 145 4.51 1.24 8.96
N ILE A 146 5.08 0.30 9.75
CA ILE A 146 4.54 -0.06 11.07
C ILE A 146 4.46 1.17 11.96
N MET A 147 5.52 1.97 12.04
CA MET A 147 5.47 3.21 12.82
C MET A 147 4.41 4.17 12.30
N SER A 148 4.32 4.38 10.99
CA SER A 148 3.36 5.34 10.43
C SER A 148 1.90 4.98 10.76
N GLU A 149 1.54 3.70 10.85
CA GLU A 149 0.17 3.28 11.19
C GLU A 149 -0.29 3.76 12.58
N PHE A 150 0.62 3.93 13.54
CA PHE A 150 0.27 4.33 14.90
C PHE A 150 0.30 5.85 15.15
N TYR A 151 0.78 6.65 14.18
CA TYR A 151 1.17 8.05 14.40
C TYR A 151 0.37 9.08 13.59
N HIS A 152 -0.82 8.72 13.09
CA HIS A 152 -1.74 9.67 12.47
C HIS A 152 -2.92 10.01 13.40
N PRO A 153 -2.70 10.82 14.46
CA PRO A 153 -3.80 11.30 15.27
C PRO A 153 -4.73 12.15 14.40
N SER A 154 -6.02 11.83 14.44
CA SER A 154 -7.04 12.71 13.87
C SER A 154 -7.26 13.89 14.82
N ASN A 155 -7.28 15.11 14.30
CA ASN A 155 -7.66 16.32 15.06
C ASN A 155 -9.15 16.36 15.41
N ILE A 156 -9.93 15.33 15.02
CA ILE A 156 -11.35 15.22 15.31
C ILE A 156 -11.52 14.65 16.72
N THR A 157 -11.89 15.52 17.66
CA THR A 157 -12.31 15.11 19.01
C THR A 157 -13.74 14.58 18.96
N SER A 158 -13.91 13.26 18.89
CA SER A 158 -15.22 12.61 18.99
C SER A 158 -15.27 11.72 20.24
N GLY A 159 -16.30 11.93 21.06
CA GLY A 159 -16.56 11.18 22.29
C GLY A 159 -16.78 9.68 22.04
N GLY A 160 -15.70 8.92 21.96
CA GLY A 160 -15.68 7.46 21.87
C GLY A 160 -15.46 6.86 20.48
N ILE A 161 -15.43 7.66 19.42
CA ILE A 161 -15.11 7.19 18.05
C ILE A 161 -13.68 7.61 17.71
N ARG A 162 -12.84 6.65 17.31
CA ARG A 162 -11.45 6.90 16.90
C ARG A 162 -11.42 7.01 15.37
N TYR A 163 -11.05 8.17 14.85
CA TYR A 163 -10.82 8.37 13.42
C TYR A 163 -9.32 8.25 13.11
N SER A 164 -8.98 7.63 11.98
CA SER A 164 -7.64 7.62 11.40
C SER A 164 -7.65 8.35 10.06
N LYS A 165 -6.61 9.13 9.79
CA LYS A 165 -6.45 9.82 8.50
C LYS A 165 -5.86 8.84 7.49
N VAL A 166 -6.61 8.48 6.46
CA VAL A 166 -6.19 7.50 5.44
C VAL A 166 -5.59 8.13 4.17
N ALA A 167 -5.99 9.37 3.83
CA ALA A 167 -5.45 10.12 2.70
C ALA A 167 -5.65 11.64 2.86
N SER A 168 -4.97 12.44 2.02
CA SER A 168 -5.19 13.87 1.82
C SER A 168 -5.37 14.21 0.34
N VAL A 169 -6.03 15.32 0.06
CA VAL A 169 -6.01 15.94 -1.28
C VAL A 169 -4.86 16.95 -1.28
N GLU A 170 -3.87 16.72 -2.14
CA GLU A 170 -2.66 17.52 -2.29
C GLU A 170 -2.63 18.15 -3.67
N LYS A 171 -1.82 19.20 -3.84
CA LYS A 171 -1.65 19.89 -5.12
C LYS A 171 -0.27 19.61 -5.68
N ASP A 172 -0.20 19.07 -6.90
CA ASP A 172 1.02 18.88 -7.66
C ASP A 172 1.11 19.91 -8.82
N GLY A 173 2.18 19.81 -9.62
CA GLY A 173 2.38 20.69 -10.78
C GLY A 173 1.29 20.57 -11.85
N GLU A 174 0.49 19.50 -11.83
CA GLU A 174 -0.53 19.19 -12.84
C GLU A 174 -1.97 19.27 -12.30
N GLY A 175 -2.19 19.65 -11.03
CA GLY A 175 -3.52 19.74 -10.42
C GLY A 175 -3.61 19.13 -9.02
N PHE A 176 -4.69 18.40 -8.73
CA PHE A 176 -4.90 17.73 -7.45
C PHE A 176 -4.55 16.24 -7.51
N VAL A 177 -4.02 15.69 -6.43
CA VAL A 177 -3.70 14.28 -6.24
C VAL A 177 -4.17 13.79 -4.89
N ILE A 178 -4.49 12.50 -4.79
CA ILE A 178 -4.75 11.86 -3.51
C ILE A 178 -3.43 11.35 -2.95
N GLY A 179 -2.99 11.91 -1.83
CA GLY A 179 -1.81 11.47 -1.07
C GLY A 179 -2.23 10.49 0.03
N TYR A 180 -1.91 9.20 -0.12
CA TYR A 180 -2.22 8.19 0.88
C TYR A 180 -1.25 8.22 2.06
N PHE A 181 -1.76 7.91 3.25
CA PHE A 181 -0.96 7.76 4.49
C PHE A 181 -0.56 6.31 4.77
N SER A 182 -0.70 5.41 3.80
CA SER A 182 -0.15 4.06 3.87
C SER A 182 0.31 3.60 2.48
N ALA A 183 1.43 2.89 2.44
CA ALA A 183 1.92 2.29 1.19
C ALA A 183 0.92 1.26 0.65
N SER A 184 0.26 0.49 1.53
CA SER A 184 -0.77 -0.49 1.15
C SER A 184 -1.94 0.14 0.40
N ALA A 185 -2.46 1.28 0.86
CA ALA A 185 -3.56 1.98 0.19
C ALA A 185 -3.13 2.60 -1.15
N ALA A 186 -1.87 3.02 -1.26
CA ALA A 186 -1.32 3.62 -2.48
C ALA A 186 -1.03 2.61 -3.61
N ARG A 187 -0.95 1.30 -3.29
CA ARG A 187 -0.70 0.23 -4.29
C ARG A 187 -1.81 0.09 -5.33
N GLY A 188 -3.03 0.56 -5.03
CA GLY A 188 -4.16 0.54 -5.95
C GLY A 188 -4.95 -0.76 -5.91
N ARG A 189 -5.35 -1.28 -7.07
CA ARG A 189 -6.24 -2.45 -7.20
C ARG A 189 -5.62 -3.56 -8.02
N TYR A 190 -6.09 -4.79 -7.80
CA TYR A 190 -5.84 -5.88 -8.75
C TYR A 190 -6.52 -5.59 -10.09
N SER A 191 -5.78 -5.76 -11.19
CA SER A 191 -6.25 -5.66 -12.57
C SER A 191 -5.98 -6.95 -13.33
#